data_AF-A0A438M652-F1
#
_entry.id   AF-A0A438M652-F1
#
_cell.length_a   1.000
_cell.length_b   1.000
_cell.length_c   1.000
_cell.angle_alpha   90.00
_cell.angle_beta   90.00
_cell.angle_gamma   90.00
#
_symmetry.space_group_name_H-M   'P 1'
#
loop_
_entity.id
_entity.type
_entity.pdbx_description
1 polymer ?
#
loop_
_entity_poly.entity_id
_entity_poly.type
_entity_poly.pdbx_seq_one_letter_code
_entity_poly.pdbx_strand_id
1 'polypeptide(L)'
;MRPRHTIKHVIMTLVAPVALVTGAVAPTASASIRQNPWIYVSPETGPPGTEITVDGIGFLPNLLISISHPGLSGPDSIKAQEFGGIPAATFRVMESTEPGTITIQYRQAENIIATADFTVQRR
;
A
#
# COMPACT_ATOMS: atom_id res chain seq x y z
N MET A 1 -88.63 -21.70 19.60
CA MET A 1 -88.25 -20.71 20.62
C MET A 1 -86.73 -20.78 20.79
N ARG A 2 -85.96 -19.82 20.25
CA ARG A 2 -84.49 -19.78 20.39
C ARG A 2 -84.13 -18.50 21.16
N PRO A 3 -83.45 -18.57 22.32
CA PRO A 3 -83.05 -17.38 23.05
C PRO A 3 -81.82 -16.73 22.39
N ARG A 4 -81.91 -15.40 22.23
CA ARG A 4 -80.78 -14.49 21.96
C ARG A 4 -79.79 -14.56 23.12
N HIS A 5 -78.53 -14.84 22.84
CA HIS A 5 -77.44 -14.52 23.75
C HIS A 5 -76.38 -13.70 23.03
N THR A 6 -76.40 -12.41 23.36
CA THR A 6 -75.45 -11.38 22.97
C THR A 6 -74.11 -11.70 23.61
N ILE A 7 -73.10 -12.04 22.81
CA ILE A 7 -71.73 -12.20 23.32
C ILE A 7 -71.06 -10.82 23.25
N LYS A 8 -70.65 -10.38 24.44
CA LYS A 8 -70.03 -9.11 24.75
C LYS A 8 -68.74 -8.94 23.94
N HIS A 9 -68.53 -7.72 23.46
CA HIS A 9 -67.28 -7.25 22.87
C HIS A 9 -66.12 -7.57 23.83
N VAL A 10 -65.28 -8.54 23.47
CA VAL A 10 -63.97 -8.72 24.08
C VAL A 10 -62.98 -8.24 23.05
N ILE A 11 -62.60 -6.97 23.17
CA ILE A 11 -61.49 -6.39 22.42
C ILE A 11 -60.24 -6.97 23.08
N MET A 12 -59.78 -8.12 22.59
CA MET A 12 -58.54 -8.75 23.02
C MET A 12 -57.40 -8.03 22.33
N THR A 13 -56.89 -6.97 22.95
CA THR A 13 -55.72 -6.22 22.47
C THR A 13 -54.50 -7.13 22.52
N LEU A 14 -54.14 -7.70 21.36
CA LEU A 14 -52.89 -8.41 21.16
C LEU A 14 -51.75 -7.39 21.21
N VAL A 15 -51.06 -7.29 22.35
CA VAL A 15 -49.81 -6.53 22.43
C VAL A 15 -48.70 -7.42 21.86
N ALA A 16 -48.36 -7.19 20.59
CA ALA A 16 -47.18 -7.82 19.99
C ALA A 16 -45.91 -7.14 20.56
N PRO A 17 -44.93 -7.88 21.10
CA PRO A 17 -43.67 -7.28 21.47
C PRO A 17 -42.92 -6.85 20.22
N VAL A 18 -42.65 -5.55 20.08
CA VAL A 18 -41.75 -5.03 19.06
C VAL A 18 -40.33 -5.48 19.43
N ALA A 19 -39.82 -6.49 18.73
CA ALA A 19 -38.41 -6.85 18.82
C ALA A 19 -37.59 -5.76 18.10
N LEU A 20 -36.90 -4.92 18.86
CA LEU A 20 -35.86 -4.05 18.32
C LEU A 20 -34.72 -4.95 17.84
N VAL A 21 -34.65 -5.20 16.53
CA VAL A 21 -33.45 -5.77 15.91
C VAL A 21 -32.39 -4.67 15.87
N THR A 22 -31.58 -4.60 16.92
CA THR A 22 -30.39 -3.74 16.90
C THR A 22 -29.39 -4.40 15.94
N GLY A 23 -29.49 -4.07 14.65
CA GLY A 23 -28.49 -4.42 13.67
C GLY A 23 -27.19 -3.71 14.04
N ALA A 24 -26.34 -4.38 14.81
CA ALA A 24 -24.98 -3.93 15.01
C ALA A 24 -24.26 -4.04 13.67
N VAL A 25 -24.09 -2.92 12.96
CA VAL A 25 -23.08 -2.85 11.91
C VAL A 25 -21.74 -3.01 12.61
N ALA A 26 -21.09 -4.16 12.44
CA ALA A 26 -19.72 -4.31 12.89
C ALA A 26 -18.90 -3.22 12.18
N PRO A 27 -18.05 -2.44 12.87
CA PRO A 27 -17.09 -1.62 12.17
C PRO A 27 -16.25 -2.59 11.35
N THR A 28 -16.29 -2.48 10.03
CA THR A 28 -15.34 -3.16 9.17
C THR A 28 -13.97 -2.62 9.55
N ALA A 29 -13.26 -3.33 10.43
CA ALA A 29 -11.90 -2.99 10.77
C ALA A 29 -11.09 -3.23 9.51
N SER A 30 -10.75 -2.16 8.79
CA SER A 30 -9.75 -2.23 7.73
C SER A 30 -8.41 -2.56 8.40
N ALA A 31 -8.09 -3.85 8.45
CA ALA A 31 -6.77 -4.30 8.83
C ALA A 31 -5.80 -3.88 7.71
N SER A 32 -5.12 -2.74 7.87
CA SER A 32 -4.01 -2.39 6.99
C SER A 32 -2.86 -3.34 7.29
N ILE A 33 -2.68 -4.36 6.45
CA ILE A 33 -1.45 -5.16 6.44
C ILE A 33 -0.32 -4.22 6.01
N ARG A 34 0.52 -3.82 6.97
CA ARG A 34 1.78 -3.13 6.66
C ARG A 34 2.68 -4.15 5.98
N GLN A 35 2.75 -4.10 4.64
CA GLN A 35 3.76 -4.85 3.93
C GLN A 35 5.15 -4.31 4.28
N ASN A 36 6.11 -5.21 4.46
CA ASN A 36 7.50 -4.81 4.47
C ASN A 36 7.84 -4.24 3.08
N PRO A 37 8.32 -3.00 3.01
CA PRO A 37 8.65 -2.38 1.74
C PRO A 37 9.76 -3.16 1.04
N TRP A 38 9.60 -3.33 -0.26
CA TRP A 38 10.55 -4.05 -1.11
C TRP A 38 10.81 -3.26 -2.39
N ILE A 39 12.05 -3.31 -2.85
CA ILE A 39 12.50 -2.73 -4.11
C ILE A 39 13.10 -3.84 -4.96
N TYR A 40 12.77 -3.84 -6.24
CA TYR A 40 13.35 -4.70 -7.25
C TYR A 40 14.13 -3.85 -8.25
N VAL A 41 15.34 -4.30 -8.61
CA VAL A 41 16.25 -3.61 -9.52
C VAL A 41 16.60 -4.56 -10.66
N SER A 42 16.48 -4.09 -11.90
CA SER A 42 16.81 -4.91 -13.07
C SER A 42 17.43 -4.07 -14.19
N PRO A 43 18.63 -4.42 -14.67
CA PRO A 43 19.51 -5.48 -14.17
C PRO A 43 20.15 -5.10 -12.81
N GLU A 44 20.60 -6.10 -12.04
CA GLU A 44 21.30 -5.90 -10.76
C GLU A 44 22.80 -5.62 -10.94
N THR A 45 23.32 -5.83 -12.15
CA THR A 45 24.73 -5.59 -12.48
C THR A 45 24.90 -5.06 -13.91
N GLY A 46 25.99 -4.34 -14.17
CA GLY A 46 26.34 -3.90 -15.52
C GLY A 46 27.46 -2.85 -15.55
N PRO A 47 28.05 -2.57 -16.72
CA PRO A 47 29.07 -1.53 -16.86
C PRO A 47 28.50 -0.11 -16.77
N PRO A 48 29.37 0.92 -16.65
CA PRO A 48 28.96 2.32 -16.83
C PRO A 48 28.19 2.54 -18.14
N GLY A 49 27.09 3.30 -18.03
CA GLY A 49 26.12 3.53 -19.10
C GLY A 49 24.89 2.61 -19.08
N THR A 50 24.87 1.57 -18.25
CA THR A 50 23.73 0.63 -18.13
C THR A 50 22.46 1.33 -17.68
N GLU A 51 21.34 1.05 -18.35
CA GLU A 51 20.01 1.46 -17.93
C GLU A 51 19.42 0.43 -16.98
N ILE A 52 18.89 0.90 -15.87
CA ILE A 52 18.37 0.13 -14.75
C ILE A 52 16.92 0.54 -14.54
N THR A 53 16.04 -0.43 -14.41
CA THR A 53 14.65 -0.21 -14.01
C THR A 53 14.51 -0.58 -12.54
N VAL A 54 13.87 0.29 -11.77
CA VAL A 54 13.61 0.09 -10.35
C VAL A 54 12.11 0.18 -10.08
N ASP A 55 11.58 -0.84 -9.45
CA ASP A 55 10.18 -1.00 -9.07
C ASP A 55 10.06 -1.33 -7.58
N GLY A 56 8.89 -1.13 -6.98
CA GLY A 56 8.69 -1.48 -5.58
C GLY A 56 7.30 -1.28 -5.02
N ILE A 57 7.05 -1.92 -3.87
CA ILE A 57 5.78 -1.92 -3.15
C ILE A 57 5.99 -1.85 -1.64
N GLY A 58 4.93 -1.56 -0.88
CA GLY A 58 4.94 -1.55 0.58
C GLY A 58 5.39 -0.24 1.22
N PHE A 59 5.47 0.85 0.45
CA PHE A 59 5.72 2.21 0.96
C PHE A 59 4.45 2.80 1.56
N LEU A 60 4.58 3.83 2.41
CA LEU A 60 3.39 4.58 2.84
C LEU A 60 2.78 5.31 1.63
N PRO A 61 1.47 5.21 1.41
CA PRO A 61 0.83 5.74 0.21
C PRO A 61 0.80 7.25 0.19
N ASN A 62 0.81 7.84 -1.02
CA ASN A 62 0.72 9.28 -1.27
C ASN A 62 1.83 10.15 -0.65
N LEU A 63 2.90 9.53 -0.15
CA LEU A 63 4.03 10.24 0.45
C LEU A 63 5.21 10.32 -0.52
N LEU A 64 5.99 11.38 -0.38
CA LEU A 64 7.24 11.56 -1.12
C LEU A 64 8.31 10.63 -0.54
N ILE A 65 9.07 10.00 -1.43
CA ILE A 65 10.19 9.15 -1.12
C ILE A 65 11.43 9.80 -1.74
N SER A 66 12.43 10.09 -0.92
CA SER A 66 13.73 10.58 -1.38
C SER A 66 14.61 9.39 -1.72
N ILE A 67 15.27 9.46 -2.88
CA ILE A 67 16.11 8.39 -3.41
C ILE A 67 17.55 8.89 -3.40
N SER A 68 18.44 8.17 -2.72
CA SER A 68 19.87 8.42 -2.74
C SER A 68 20.56 7.34 -3.55
N HIS A 69 21.32 7.74 -4.58
CA HIS A 69 21.92 6.83 -5.55
C HIS A 69 23.29 7.35 -6.03
N PRO A 70 24.38 7.17 -5.26
CA PRO A 70 25.69 7.67 -5.66
C PRO A 70 26.19 6.94 -6.92
N GLY A 71 26.34 7.66 -8.03
CA GLY A 71 26.83 7.11 -9.30
C GLY A 71 25.75 6.66 -10.29
N LEU A 72 24.46 6.91 -9.99
CA LEU A 72 23.36 6.77 -10.95
C LEU A 72 22.79 8.15 -11.31
N SER A 73 22.23 8.25 -12.51
CA SER A 73 21.44 9.39 -12.96
C SER A 73 19.98 8.97 -13.05
N GLY A 74 19.08 9.69 -12.39
CA GLY A 74 17.66 9.36 -12.30
C GLY A 74 16.92 10.31 -11.37
N PRO A 75 15.67 10.00 -11.01
CA PRO A 75 14.91 10.83 -10.09
C PRO A 75 15.49 10.80 -8.67
N ASP A 76 15.67 11.97 -8.05
CA ASP A 76 16.06 12.10 -6.64
C ASP A 76 14.88 11.92 -5.67
N SER A 77 13.65 11.95 -6.21
CA SER A 77 12.45 11.68 -5.43
C SER A 77 11.32 11.12 -6.28
N ILE A 78 10.47 10.31 -5.65
CA ILE A 78 9.30 9.68 -6.25
C ILE A 78 8.14 9.74 -5.28
N LYS A 79 6.92 9.93 -5.76
CA LYS A 79 5.73 9.86 -4.91
C LYS A 79 5.17 8.44 -4.93
N ALA A 80 4.97 7.86 -3.75
CA ALA A 80 4.25 6.59 -3.63
C ALA A 80 2.80 6.74 -4.09
N GLN A 81 2.32 5.74 -4.82
CA GLN A 81 0.94 5.62 -5.27
C GLN A 81 -0.02 5.33 -4.10
N GLU A 82 -1.31 5.33 -4.37
CA GLU A 82 -2.37 5.14 -3.37
C GLU A 82 -2.28 3.82 -2.59
N PHE A 83 -1.68 2.79 -3.20
CA PHE A 83 -1.48 1.47 -2.58
C PHE A 83 -0.06 1.25 -2.04
N GLY A 84 0.77 2.30 -1.99
CA GLY A 84 2.16 2.17 -1.52
C GLY A 84 3.13 1.55 -2.52
N GLY A 85 2.73 1.44 -3.79
CA GLY A 85 3.62 1.12 -4.90
C GLY A 85 4.39 2.36 -5.36
N ILE A 86 5.60 2.19 -5.89
CA ILE A 86 6.28 3.22 -6.67
C ILE A 86 6.13 2.88 -8.16
N PRO A 87 5.94 3.88 -9.04
CA PRO A 87 6.03 3.62 -10.48
C PRO A 87 7.45 3.20 -10.87
N ALA A 88 7.56 2.39 -11.94
CA ALA A 88 8.83 2.01 -12.52
C ALA A 88 9.67 3.25 -12.83
N ALA A 89 10.83 3.35 -12.19
CA ALA A 89 11.77 4.44 -12.36
C ALA A 89 13.00 3.93 -13.11
N THR A 90 13.43 4.68 -14.13
CA THR A 90 14.64 4.37 -14.88
C THR A 90 15.80 5.18 -14.33
N PHE A 91 16.88 4.47 -14.02
CA PHE A 91 18.16 5.03 -13.61
C PHE A 91 19.22 4.64 -14.63
N ARG A 92 20.23 5.46 -14.81
CA ARG A 92 21.36 5.16 -15.68
C ARG A 92 22.65 5.23 -14.89
N VAL A 93 23.50 4.21 -14.99
CA VAL A 93 24.83 4.24 -14.38
C VAL A 93 25.66 5.31 -15.07
N MET A 94 26.20 6.26 -14.31
CA MET A 94 27.02 7.34 -14.88
C MET A 94 28.30 6.76 -15.48
N GLU A 95 28.77 7.33 -16.61
CA GLU A 95 29.99 6.87 -17.29
C GLU A 95 31.26 7.07 -16.43
N SER A 96 31.21 8.00 -15.47
CA SER A 96 32.32 8.28 -14.53
C SER A 96 32.33 7.35 -13.30
N THR A 97 31.35 6.46 -13.16
CA THR A 97 31.24 5.61 -11.97
C THR A 97 32.27 4.48 -12.02
N GLU A 98 33.10 4.39 -10.98
CA GLU A 98 34.08 3.31 -10.86
C GLU A 98 33.39 1.96 -10.60
N PRO A 99 34.02 0.83 -10.99
CA PRO A 99 33.51 -0.50 -10.66
C PRO A 99 33.38 -0.68 -9.14
N GLY A 100 32.22 -1.18 -8.69
CA GLY A 100 31.90 -1.31 -7.27
C GLY A 100 30.41 -1.47 -7.02
N THR A 101 30.04 -1.61 -5.74
CA THR A 101 28.63 -1.71 -5.34
C THR A 101 28.05 -0.32 -5.09
N ILE A 102 26.96 0.00 -5.75
CA ILE A 102 26.12 1.16 -5.49
C ILE A 102 24.93 0.69 -4.64
N THR A 103 24.68 1.37 -3.52
CA THR A 103 23.46 1.17 -2.74
C THR A 103 22.48 2.31 -3.01
N ILE A 104 21.31 1.94 -3.51
CA ILE A 104 20.16 2.81 -3.74
C ILE A 104 19.33 2.80 -2.45
N GLN A 105 19.14 3.97 -1.84
CA GLN A 105 18.39 4.10 -0.60
C GLN A 105 17.09 4.86 -0.82
N TYR A 106 15.98 4.29 -0.36
CA TYR A 106 14.66 4.90 -0.39
C TYR A 106 14.28 5.37 1.01
N ARG A 107 14.14 6.68 1.18
CA ARG A 107 13.86 7.33 2.47
C ARG A 107 12.46 7.95 2.47
N GLN A 108 11.66 7.67 3.48
CA GLN A 108 10.32 8.23 3.67
C GLN A 108 10.17 8.77 5.09
N ALA A 109 9.69 10.01 5.24
CA ALA A 109 9.48 10.64 6.54
C ALA A 109 10.68 10.43 7.50
N GLU A 110 11.88 10.80 7.03
CA GLU A 110 13.16 10.69 7.73
C GLU A 110 13.74 9.27 7.95
N ASN A 111 13.03 8.20 7.61
CA ASN A 111 13.52 6.83 7.81
C ASN A 111 13.91 6.18 6.48
N ILE A 112 15.00 5.43 6.45
CA ILE A 112 15.31 4.55 5.31
C ILE A 112 14.36 3.37 5.40
N ILE A 113 13.52 3.23 4.37
CA ILE A 113 12.41 2.27 4.33
C ILE A 113 12.78 1.06 3.47
N ALA A 114 13.56 1.26 2.41
CA ALA A 114 14.07 0.18 1.57
C ALA A 114 15.46 0.53 1.03
N THR A 115 16.23 -0.50 0.72
CA THR A 115 17.53 -0.40 0.06
C THR A 115 17.61 -1.43 -1.05
N ALA A 116 18.33 -1.10 -2.12
CA ALA A 116 18.66 -2.04 -3.16
C ALA A 116 20.10 -1.83 -3.62
N ASP A 117 20.75 -2.89 -4.06
CA ASP A 117 22.15 -2.85 -4.46
C ASP A 117 22.28 -3.10 -5.96
N PHE A 118 23.18 -2.35 -6.60
CA PHE A 118 23.56 -2.52 -7.98
C PHE A 118 25.08 -2.66 -8.07
N THR A 119 25.59 -3.65 -8.80
CA THR A 119 27.04 -3.84 -8.96
C THR A 119 27.51 -3.31 -10.31
N VAL A 120 28.34 -2.28 -10.28
CA VAL A 120 29.03 -1.75 -11.45
C VAL A 120 30.20 -2.67 -11.80
N GLN A 121 30.14 -3.25 -13.00
CA GLN A 121 31.21 -4.07 -13.54
C GLN A 121 32.17 -3.23 -14.38
N ARG A 122 33.40 -3.74 -14.55
CA ARG A 122 34.35 -3.15 -15.49
C ARG A 122 33.81 -3.32 -16.92
N ARG A 123 33.95 -2.28 -17.75
CA ARG A 123 33.73 -2.40 -19.20
C ARG A 123 34.73 -3.34 -19.84
#